data_AF-A0A0L0G054-F1
#
_entry.id   AF-A0A0L0G054-F1
#
_cell.length_a   1.000
_cell.length_b   1.000
_cell.length_c   1.000
_cell.angle_alpha   90.00
_cell.angle_beta   90.00
_cell.angle_gamma   90.00
#
_symmetry.space_group_name_H-M   'P 1'
#
loop_
_entity.id
_entity.type
_entity.pdbx_description
1 polymer ?
#
loop_
_entity_poly.entity_id
_entity_poly.type
_entity_poly.pdbx_seq_one_letter_code
_entity_poly.pdbx_strand_id
1 'polypeptide(L)'
;CVVCGPAGEHFELVVSNYYYQHGTPLTKTRPIFFLSVDYGPNVQATFSKLGVSNVPLVWFYGENGAPGVSDKFDDLFRKGVSHEYFRNAIVQKTGEDFKVSIPINWGNLIIMSTMWIGIAIALYLFFPVAFALRYAHYVFCLGCMGACLLFTSGYMWNVIRGAGAYTRGRDGKMTIWGGGGQQTMSESYIVILCNGVAAIGFILMMLSPKIKWVSPTVSTVLFLVMAAGLMSTEIYLYREHKNGGYPFRLFF
;
A
#
# COMPACT_ATOMS: atom_id res chain seq x y z
N CYS A 1 6.83 13.80 -9.38
CA CYS A 1 7.86 13.06 -8.62
C CYS A 1 7.23 12.52 -7.33
N VAL A 2 7.32 11.20 -7.06
CA VAL A 2 6.63 10.56 -5.90
C VAL A 2 7.26 10.91 -4.55
N VAL A 3 8.59 11.11 -4.52
CA VAL A 3 9.34 11.41 -3.29
C VAL A 3 9.40 12.91 -2.99
N CYS A 4 9.30 13.76 -4.03
CA CYS A 4 9.45 15.20 -3.90
C CYS A 4 8.25 15.88 -3.23
N GLY A 5 7.03 15.36 -3.42
CA GLY A 5 5.82 15.91 -2.79
C GLY A 5 5.92 15.90 -1.25
N PRO A 6 6.11 14.71 -0.63
CA PRO A 6 6.30 14.62 0.82
C PRO A 6 7.48 15.46 1.33
N ALA A 7 8.59 15.51 0.57
CA ALA A 7 9.75 16.33 0.94
C ALA A 7 9.46 17.83 0.93
N GLY A 8 8.68 18.31 -0.04
CA GLY A 8 8.23 19.69 -0.12
C GLY A 8 7.35 20.07 1.07
N GLU A 9 6.38 19.24 1.41
CA GLU A 9 5.49 19.46 2.57
C GLU A 9 6.28 19.54 3.88
N HIS A 10 7.25 18.64 4.09
CA HIS A 10 8.13 18.68 5.26
C HIS A 10 9.02 19.92 5.30
N PHE A 11 9.53 20.36 4.15
CA PHE A 11 10.35 21.57 4.06
C PHE A 11 9.53 22.83 4.36
N GLU A 12 8.36 22.99 3.74
CA GLU A 12 7.46 24.13 3.98
C GLU A 12 6.98 24.19 5.44
N LEU A 13 6.74 23.05 6.07
CA LEU A 13 6.42 22.99 7.49
C LEU A 13 7.55 23.56 8.35
N VAL A 14 8.79 23.19 8.07
CA VAL A 14 9.96 23.65 8.83
C VAL A 14 10.15 25.16 8.63
N VAL A 15 10.00 25.65 7.40
CA VAL A 15 10.11 27.07 7.04
C VAL A 15 9.05 27.90 7.75
N SER A 16 7.78 27.47 7.71
CA SER A 16 6.68 28.18 8.38
C SER A 16 6.85 28.22 9.90
N ASN A 17 7.29 27.12 10.53
CA ASN A 17 7.60 27.09 11.96
C ASN A 17 8.77 28.01 12.32
N TYR A 18 9.80 28.08 11.47
CA TYR A 18 10.94 28.98 11.68
C TYR A 18 10.48 30.45 11.65
N TYR A 19 9.74 30.87 10.62
CA TYR A 19 9.22 32.24 10.53
C TYR A 19 8.22 32.58 11.63
N TYR A 20 7.44 31.60 12.12
CA TYR A 20 6.54 31.81 13.26
C TYR A 20 7.30 32.13 14.56
N GLN A 21 8.45 31.49 14.79
CA GLN A 21 9.24 31.68 16.02
C GLN A 21 10.20 32.87 15.94
N HIS A 22 10.79 33.12 14.76
CA HIS A 22 11.88 34.08 14.58
C HIS A 22 11.46 35.36 13.84
N GLY A 23 10.20 35.46 13.44
CA GLY A 23 9.66 36.59 12.69
C GLY A 23 10.08 36.58 11.22
N THR A 24 9.65 37.61 10.48
CA THR A 24 9.98 37.75 9.06
C THR A 24 11.45 38.16 8.88
N PRO A 25 12.12 37.69 7.81
CA PRO A 25 13.55 37.93 7.60
C PRO A 25 13.90 39.42 7.49
N LEU A 26 12.96 40.27 7.07
CA LEU A 26 13.15 41.72 6.93
C LEU A 26 13.43 42.45 8.24
N THR A 27 13.20 41.81 9.39
CA THR A 27 13.35 42.42 10.72
C THR A 27 14.68 42.05 11.41
N LYS A 28 15.45 41.10 10.84
CA LYS A 28 16.67 40.56 11.44
C LYS A 28 17.94 41.13 10.81
N THR A 29 18.99 41.26 11.63
CA THR A 29 20.36 41.61 11.22
C THR A 29 21.05 40.50 10.41
N ARG A 30 20.63 39.24 10.55
CA ARG A 30 21.06 38.09 9.74
C ARG A 30 19.85 37.29 9.25
N PRO A 31 19.23 37.68 8.12
CA PRO A 31 18.07 36.98 7.59
C PRO A 31 18.45 35.64 6.96
N ILE A 32 17.67 34.60 7.25
CA ILE A 32 17.72 33.33 6.53
C ILE A 32 16.61 33.33 5.49
N PHE A 33 16.96 33.03 4.24
CA PHE A 33 16.00 32.90 3.15
C PHE A 33 15.85 31.43 2.78
N PHE A 34 14.60 30.99 2.66
CA PHE A 34 14.25 29.66 2.20
C PHE A 34 13.70 29.75 0.78
N LEU A 35 14.21 28.90 -0.10
CA LEU A 35 13.80 28.82 -1.50
C LEU A 35 13.43 27.38 -1.84
N SER A 36 12.30 27.21 -2.52
CA SER A 36 11.89 25.95 -3.13
C SER A 36 11.84 26.15 -4.65
N VAL A 37 12.35 25.17 -5.40
CA VAL A 37 12.37 25.18 -6.87
C VAL A 37 11.74 23.88 -7.36
N ASP A 38 10.64 23.99 -8.11
CA ASP A 38 9.91 22.85 -8.66
C ASP A 38 10.24 22.62 -10.15
N TYR A 39 9.85 21.45 -10.65
CA TYR A 39 10.08 20.97 -12.00
C TYR A 39 9.33 21.80 -13.06
N GLY A 40 10.06 22.60 -13.84
CA GLY A 40 9.58 23.23 -15.07
C GLY A 40 9.80 22.39 -16.35
N PRO A 41 9.35 22.86 -17.52
CA PRO A 41 9.41 22.11 -18.79
C PRO A 41 10.82 21.83 -19.34
N ASN A 42 11.88 22.55 -18.90
CA ASN A 42 13.26 22.41 -19.42
C ASN A 42 14.27 21.83 -18.39
N VAL A 43 13.78 20.99 -17.50
CA VAL A 43 14.52 20.51 -16.32
C VAL A 43 15.76 19.68 -16.66
N GLN A 44 15.74 18.75 -17.62
CA GLN A 44 16.93 17.90 -17.88
C GLN A 44 18.20 18.72 -18.14
N ALA A 45 18.10 19.83 -18.87
CA ALA A 45 19.25 20.69 -19.18
C ALA A 45 19.77 21.43 -17.93
N THR A 46 18.87 21.87 -17.05
CA THR A 46 19.23 22.58 -15.80
C THR A 46 19.85 21.62 -14.78
N PHE A 47 19.30 20.42 -14.62
CA PHE A 47 19.85 19.39 -13.74
C PHE A 47 21.21 18.88 -14.21
N SER A 48 21.41 18.75 -15.53
CA SER A 48 22.71 18.42 -16.12
C SER A 48 23.75 19.52 -15.88
N LYS A 49 23.37 20.80 -15.98
CA LYS A 49 24.25 21.94 -15.66
C LYS A 49 24.61 22.03 -14.17
N LEU A 50 23.69 21.63 -13.30
CA LEU A 50 23.91 21.60 -11.85
C LEU A 50 24.66 20.34 -11.37
N GLY A 51 24.93 19.39 -12.28
CA GLY A 51 25.62 18.13 -11.95
C GLY A 51 24.81 17.24 -11.01
N VAL A 52 23.48 17.31 -11.07
CA VAL A 52 22.58 16.58 -10.18
C VAL A 52 21.95 15.40 -10.91
N SER A 53 22.11 14.20 -10.34
CA SER A 53 21.46 12.98 -10.83
C SER A 53 20.18 12.60 -10.08
N ASN A 54 20.01 13.07 -8.83
CA ASN A 54 18.94 12.62 -7.92
C ASN A 54 18.22 13.81 -7.25
N VAL A 55 16.92 13.66 -6.98
CA VAL A 55 16.05 14.69 -6.33
C VAL A 55 15.14 14.00 -5.32
N PRO A 56 14.90 14.53 -4.11
CA PRO A 56 15.13 15.90 -3.61
C PRO A 56 16.57 16.20 -3.17
N LEU A 57 16.97 17.46 -3.29
CA LEU A 57 18.24 18.01 -2.81
C LEU A 57 18.01 19.25 -1.96
N VAL A 58 18.86 19.44 -0.96
CA VAL A 58 18.90 20.65 -0.14
C VAL A 58 20.30 21.21 -0.19
N TRP A 59 20.41 22.49 -0.55
CA TRP A 59 21.66 23.23 -0.57
C TRP A 59 21.60 24.38 0.41
N PHE A 60 22.68 24.58 1.15
CA PHE A 60 22.86 25.73 2.01
C PHE A 60 23.80 26.73 1.33
N TYR A 61 23.34 27.97 1.16
CA TYR A 61 24.16 29.05 0.60
C TYR A 61 24.60 29.96 1.75
N GLY A 62 25.91 30.05 1.98
CA GLY A 62 26.49 30.94 2.99
C GLY A 62 26.74 32.36 2.48
N GLU A 63 27.23 33.24 3.35
CA GLU A 63 27.53 34.65 3.04
C GLU A 63 28.58 34.80 1.91
N ASN A 64 29.42 33.79 1.67
CA ASN A 64 30.49 33.79 0.66
C ASN A 64 30.06 33.22 -0.72
N GLY A 65 28.76 33.05 -0.97
CA GLY A 65 28.24 32.62 -2.27
C GLY A 65 28.14 31.09 -2.43
N ALA A 66 28.61 30.57 -3.57
CA ALA A 66 28.30 29.22 -4.05
C ALA A 66 28.54 28.09 -3.01
N PRO A 67 27.64 27.10 -2.92
CA PRO A 67 27.65 26.09 -1.87
C PRO A 67 28.85 25.16 -2.04
N GLY A 68 29.61 24.97 -0.97
CA GLY A 68 30.68 23.99 -0.93
C GLY A 68 30.15 22.56 -0.93
N VAL A 69 31.04 21.57 -1.07
CA VAL A 69 30.66 20.13 -1.00
C VAL A 69 30.02 19.77 0.35
N SER A 70 30.43 20.43 1.44
CA SER A 70 29.88 20.28 2.79
C SER A 70 28.51 20.94 3.02
N ASP A 71 28.03 21.71 2.04
CA ASP A 71 26.75 22.43 2.11
C ASP A 71 25.66 21.77 1.27
N LYS A 72 26.00 20.63 0.64
CA LYS A 72 25.07 19.74 -0.07
C LYS A 72 24.62 18.63 0.87
N PHE A 73 23.33 18.60 1.18
CA PHE A 73 22.73 17.52 1.95
C PHE A 73 22.23 16.43 1.02
N ASP A 74 23.15 15.70 0.39
CA ASP A 74 22.83 14.62 -0.57
C ASP A 74 22.30 13.34 0.13
N ASP A 75 22.41 13.28 1.46
CA ASP A 75 22.06 12.14 2.32
C ASP A 75 20.55 11.94 2.56
N LEU A 76 19.67 12.78 1.99
CA LEU A 76 18.22 12.69 2.21
C LEU A 76 17.64 11.31 1.87
N PHE A 77 18.18 10.66 0.83
CA PHE A 77 17.75 9.31 0.44
C PHE A 77 18.16 8.22 1.45
N ARG A 78 19.24 8.45 2.21
CA ARG A 78 19.80 7.47 3.14
C ARG A 78 19.26 7.64 4.56
N LYS A 79 19.02 8.89 4.97
CA LYS A 79 18.52 9.25 6.31
C LYS A 79 17.00 9.42 6.39
N GLY A 80 16.33 9.44 5.23
CA GLY A 80 14.88 9.61 5.14
C GLY A 80 14.48 11.10 5.13
N VAL A 81 13.28 11.34 4.61
CA VAL A 81 12.70 12.68 4.48
C VAL A 81 11.87 12.96 5.73
N SER A 82 12.47 13.61 6.74
CA SER A 82 11.78 13.98 7.97
C SER A 82 11.99 15.45 8.29
N HIS A 83 10.96 16.10 8.82
CA HIS A 83 11.00 17.45 9.39
C HIS A 83 12.16 17.65 10.38
N GLU A 84 12.48 16.63 11.18
CA GLU A 84 13.57 16.68 12.15
C GLU A 84 14.94 16.74 11.48
N TYR A 85 15.10 16.06 10.34
CA TYR A 85 16.33 16.09 9.57
C TYR A 85 16.59 17.48 9.00
N PHE A 86 15.57 18.11 8.40
CA PHE A 86 15.67 19.48 7.90
C PHE A 86 15.95 20.48 9.03
N ARG A 87 15.28 20.36 10.17
CA ARG A 87 15.56 21.17 11.37
C ARG A 87 17.02 21.04 11.78
N ASN A 88 17.50 19.81 12.00
CA ASN A 88 18.87 19.57 12.47
C ASN A 88 19.92 20.09 11.47
N ALA A 89 19.66 19.97 10.17
CA ALA A 89 20.52 20.52 9.13
C ALA A 89 20.63 22.06 9.20
N ILE A 90 19.50 22.75 9.45
CA ILE A 90 19.47 24.21 9.62
C ILE A 90 20.16 24.61 10.93
N VAL A 91 19.84 23.95 12.06
CA VAL A 91 20.44 24.23 13.37
C VAL A 91 21.96 24.04 13.33
N GLN A 92 22.46 23.00 12.66
CA GLN A 92 23.89 22.74 12.55
C GLN A 92 24.64 23.83 11.77
N LYS A 93 24.00 24.48 10.80
CA LYS A 93 24.62 25.49 9.92
C LYS A 93 24.43 26.91 10.42
N THR A 94 23.28 27.21 11.01
CA THR A 94 22.94 28.55 11.49
C THR A 94 23.19 28.73 12.98
N GLY A 95 23.16 27.65 13.78
CA GLY A 95 23.26 27.70 15.23
C GLY A 95 22.02 28.22 15.96
N GLU A 96 20.96 28.57 15.22
CA GLU A 96 19.67 28.97 15.78
C GLU A 96 18.79 27.73 16.00
N ASP A 97 18.45 27.44 17.26
CA ASP A 97 17.54 26.34 17.60
C ASP A 97 16.07 26.78 17.52
N PHE A 98 15.22 25.93 16.95
CA PHE A 98 13.79 26.18 16.80
C PHE A 98 13.01 24.86 16.86
N LYS A 99 11.78 24.90 17.38
CA LYS A 99 10.93 23.70 17.53
C LYS A 99 9.98 23.56 16.35
N VAL A 100 9.90 22.37 15.75
CA VAL A 100 8.92 22.10 14.68
C VAL A 100 7.64 21.56 15.30
N SER A 101 6.52 22.27 15.11
CA SER A 101 5.18 21.80 15.45
C SER A 101 4.46 21.32 14.19
N ILE A 102 3.96 20.09 14.23
CA ILE A 102 3.23 19.47 13.12
C ILE A 102 1.74 19.77 13.34
N PRO A 103 1.05 20.45 12.39
CA PRO A 103 -0.37 20.70 12.50
C PRO A 103 -1.12 19.38 12.46
N ILE A 104 -2.06 19.20 13.38
CA ILE A 104 -2.96 18.05 13.36
C ILE A 104 -3.85 18.19 12.12
N ASN A 105 -3.89 17.16 11.28
CA ASN A 105 -4.81 17.12 10.16
C ASN A 105 -6.23 16.83 10.67
N TRP A 106 -6.96 17.90 11.00
CA TRP A 106 -8.34 17.86 11.46
C TRP A 106 -9.27 17.18 10.46
N GLY A 107 -9.03 17.32 9.16
CA GLY A 107 -9.82 16.67 8.12
C GLY A 107 -9.73 15.14 8.21
N ASN A 108 -8.52 14.60 8.33
CA ASN A 108 -8.33 13.15 8.48
C ASN A 108 -8.91 12.62 9.81
N LEU A 109 -8.79 13.41 10.88
CA LEU A 109 -9.40 13.07 12.17
C LEU A 109 -10.93 13.04 12.09
N ILE A 110 -11.55 14.00 11.41
CA ILE A 110 -13.00 14.04 11.18
C ILE A 110 -13.44 12.84 10.33
N ILE A 111 -12.72 12.51 9.26
CA ILE A 111 -13.02 11.35 8.41
C ILE A 111 -12.93 10.06 9.23
N MET A 112 -11.84 9.84 9.97
CA MET A 112 -11.69 8.65 10.80
C MET A 112 -12.76 8.57 11.89
N SER A 113 -13.01 9.66 12.62
CA SER A 113 -14.03 9.67 13.68
C SER A 113 -15.42 9.40 13.13
N THR A 114 -15.78 9.99 11.98
CA THR A 114 -17.07 9.79 11.33
C THR A 114 -17.20 8.35 10.81
N MET A 115 -16.12 7.76 10.30
CA MET A 115 -16.09 6.34 9.92
C MET A 115 -16.34 5.43 11.13
N TRP A 116 -15.67 5.65 12.26
CA TRP A 116 -15.89 4.87 13.47
C TRP A 116 -17.29 5.03 14.04
N ILE A 117 -17.83 6.25 14.05
CA ILE A 117 -19.21 6.52 14.45
C ILE A 117 -20.18 5.83 13.50
N GLY A 118 -19.93 5.88 12.19
CA GLY A 118 -20.74 5.17 11.19
C GLY A 118 -20.75 3.66 11.42
N ILE A 119 -19.61 3.05 11.73
CA ILE A 119 -19.52 1.63 12.10
C ILE A 119 -20.29 1.34 13.39
N ALA A 120 -20.15 2.19 14.42
CA ALA A 120 -20.85 2.02 15.69
C ALA A 120 -22.37 2.14 15.53
N ILE A 121 -22.84 3.12 14.77
CA ILE A 121 -24.26 3.30 14.44
C ILE A 121 -24.77 2.12 13.62
N ALA A 122 -24.03 1.68 12.61
CA ALA A 122 -24.38 0.49 11.84
C ALA A 122 -24.51 -0.72 12.76
N LEU A 123 -23.52 -1.01 13.60
CA LEU A 123 -23.56 -2.13 14.54
C LEU A 123 -24.74 -2.03 15.53
N TYR A 124 -25.07 -0.82 16.00
CA TYR A 124 -26.22 -0.59 16.88
C TYR A 124 -27.56 -0.85 16.17
N LEU A 125 -27.72 -0.34 14.93
CA LEU A 125 -28.92 -0.57 14.12
C LEU A 125 -29.05 -2.02 13.65
N PHE A 126 -27.93 -2.69 13.37
CA PHE A 126 -27.88 -4.09 12.99
C PHE A 126 -27.89 -5.03 14.20
N PHE A 127 -27.82 -4.55 15.44
CA PHE A 127 -27.90 -5.37 16.65
C PHE A 127 -29.19 -6.20 16.76
N PRO A 128 -30.41 -5.64 16.51
CA PRO A 128 -31.63 -6.44 16.44
C PRO A 128 -31.67 -7.38 15.22
N VAL A 129 -31.04 -7.00 14.10
CA VAL A 129 -30.89 -7.87 12.92
C VAL A 129 -29.90 -9.01 13.21
N ALA A 130 -28.88 -8.82 14.04
CA ALA A 130 -27.97 -9.86 14.50
C ALA A 130 -28.73 -10.92 15.33
N PHE A 131 -29.76 -10.51 16.07
CA PHE A 131 -30.66 -11.43 16.74
C PHE A 131 -31.55 -12.20 15.75
N ALA A 132 -32.00 -11.57 14.66
CA ALA A 132 -32.68 -12.25 13.56
C ALA A 132 -31.74 -13.18 12.76
N LEU A 133 -30.46 -12.83 12.62
CA LEU A 133 -29.40 -13.66 12.02
C LEU A 133 -29.11 -14.92 12.84
N ARG A 134 -29.53 -15.00 14.10
CA ARG A 134 -29.55 -16.26 14.86
C ARG A 134 -30.40 -17.33 14.17
N TYR A 135 -31.53 -16.94 13.55
CA TYR A 135 -32.38 -17.85 12.77
C TYR A 135 -31.82 -18.13 11.37
N ALA A 136 -31.00 -17.23 10.83
CA ALA A 136 -30.33 -17.37 9.54
C ALA A 136 -28.81 -17.55 9.68
N HIS A 137 -28.35 -18.28 10.70
CA HIS A 137 -26.91 -18.36 11.02
C HIS A 137 -26.09 -18.92 9.86
N TYR A 138 -26.68 -19.79 9.03
CA TYR A 138 -26.05 -20.29 7.80
C TYR A 138 -25.81 -19.21 6.76
N VAL A 139 -26.71 -18.24 6.61
CA VAL A 139 -26.54 -17.11 5.68
C VAL A 139 -25.38 -16.22 6.15
N PHE A 140 -25.28 -16.00 7.46
CA PHE A 140 -24.16 -15.27 8.04
C PHE A 140 -22.83 -16.01 7.84
N CYS A 141 -22.79 -17.32 8.11
CA CYS A 141 -21.61 -18.14 7.87
C CYS A 141 -21.18 -18.13 6.39
N LEU A 142 -22.13 -18.22 5.45
CA LEU A 142 -21.86 -18.10 4.02
C LEU A 142 -21.30 -16.71 3.66
N GLY A 143 -21.85 -15.64 4.23
CA GLY A 143 -21.35 -14.28 4.06
C GLY A 143 -19.91 -14.11 4.57
N CYS A 144 -19.62 -14.60 5.78
CA CYS A 144 -18.26 -14.57 6.34
C CYS A 144 -17.29 -15.41 5.51
N MET A 145 -17.69 -16.60 5.06
CA MET A 145 -16.88 -17.44 4.19
C MET A 145 -16.56 -16.73 2.87
N GLY A 146 -17.56 -16.10 2.25
CA GLY A 146 -17.38 -15.30 1.03
C GLY A 146 -16.41 -14.13 1.24
N ALA A 147 -16.51 -13.43 2.37
CA ALA A 147 -15.59 -12.35 2.73
C ALA A 147 -14.15 -12.85 2.91
N CYS A 148 -13.95 -13.99 3.59
CA CYS A 148 -12.64 -14.60 3.73
C CYS A 148 -12.02 -14.93 2.36
N LEU A 149 -12.78 -15.56 1.45
CA LEU A 149 -12.32 -15.90 0.09
C LEU A 149 -11.95 -14.65 -0.73
N LEU A 150 -12.71 -13.57 -0.60
CA LEU A 150 -12.40 -12.30 -1.27
C LEU A 150 -11.11 -11.66 -0.73
N PHE A 151 -10.89 -11.70 0.58
CA PHE A 151 -9.72 -11.06 1.19
C PHE A 151 -8.44 -11.87 1.02
N THR A 152 -8.50 -13.21 0.99
CA THR A 152 -7.31 -14.05 0.79
C THR A 152 -6.85 -14.13 -0.68
N SER A 153 -7.72 -13.84 -1.64
CA SER A 153 -7.43 -13.94 -3.08
C SER A 153 -6.75 -12.70 -3.69
N GLY A 154 -6.48 -11.67 -2.89
CA GLY A 154 -5.84 -10.43 -3.37
C GLY A 154 -6.79 -9.47 -4.09
N TYR A 155 -8.11 -9.61 -3.92
CA TYR A 155 -9.10 -8.71 -4.53
C TYR A 155 -8.83 -7.22 -4.23
N MET A 156 -8.43 -6.91 -3.00
CA MET A 156 -8.13 -5.53 -2.59
C MET A 156 -6.94 -4.92 -3.35
N TRP A 157 -5.94 -5.73 -3.71
CA TRP A 157 -4.80 -5.25 -4.49
C TRP A 157 -5.25 -4.71 -5.84
N ASN A 158 -6.16 -5.44 -6.50
CA ASN A 158 -6.70 -5.04 -7.79
C ASN A 158 -7.55 -3.78 -7.68
N VAL A 159 -8.35 -3.64 -6.62
CA VAL A 159 -9.18 -2.44 -6.38
C VAL A 159 -8.31 -1.21 -6.14
N ILE A 160 -7.28 -1.30 -5.29
CA ILE A 160 -6.40 -0.17 -4.98
C ILE A 160 -5.62 0.29 -6.21
N ARG A 161 -5.15 -0.65 -7.03
CA ARG A 161 -4.30 -0.34 -8.19
C ARG A 161 -5.07 -0.20 -9.51
N GLY A 162 -6.39 -0.36 -9.49
CA GLY A 162 -7.24 -0.32 -10.68
C GLY A 162 -6.84 -1.36 -11.74
N ALA A 163 -6.47 -2.57 -11.31
CA ALA A 163 -6.04 -3.62 -12.23
C ALA A 163 -7.18 -4.07 -13.16
N GLY A 164 -6.90 -4.12 -14.46
CA GLY A 164 -7.86 -4.62 -15.46
C GLY A 164 -8.12 -6.12 -15.35
N ALA A 165 -9.19 -6.59 -15.99
CA ALA A 165 -9.49 -8.02 -16.11
C ALA A 165 -8.47 -8.77 -16.99
N TYR A 166 -7.85 -8.08 -17.93
CA TYR A 166 -6.86 -8.62 -18.84
C TYR A 166 -5.66 -7.68 -18.88
N THR A 167 -4.47 -8.25 -19.04
CA THR A 167 -3.26 -7.49 -19.36
C THR A 167 -2.83 -7.81 -20.80
N ARG A 168 -2.13 -6.87 -21.44
CA ARG A 168 -1.54 -7.12 -22.76
C ARG A 168 -0.13 -7.65 -22.54
N GLY A 169 0.12 -8.87 -22.99
CA GLY A 169 1.47 -9.43 -23.06
C GLY A 169 2.35 -8.62 -24.01
N ARG A 170 3.66 -8.81 -23.90
CA ARG A 170 4.67 -8.12 -24.73
C ARG A 170 4.48 -8.36 -26.24
N ASP A 171 3.82 -9.46 -26.59
CA ASP A 171 3.49 -9.86 -27.96
C ASP A 171 2.14 -9.29 -28.46
N GLY A 172 1.50 -8.39 -27.70
CA GLY A 172 0.19 -7.82 -28.02
C GLY A 172 -0.99 -8.76 -27.78
N LYS A 173 -0.74 -10.03 -27.43
CA LYS A 173 -1.78 -10.99 -27.06
C LYS A 173 -2.38 -10.62 -25.70
N MET A 174 -3.70 -10.73 -25.58
CA MET A 174 -4.40 -10.53 -24.32
C MET A 174 -4.15 -11.75 -23.43
N THR A 175 -3.63 -11.52 -22.23
CA THR A 175 -3.37 -12.56 -21.23
C THR A 175 -4.21 -12.29 -19.98
N ILE A 176 -4.79 -13.35 -19.43
CA ILE A 176 -5.54 -13.28 -18.17
C ILE A 176 -4.60 -13.13 -16.97
N TRP A 177 -3.36 -13.61 -17.08
CA TRP A 177 -2.39 -13.61 -15.98
C TRP A 177 -1.62 -12.30 -15.91
N GLY A 178 -1.51 -11.73 -14.71
CA GLY A 178 -0.60 -10.63 -14.43
C GLY A 178 0.84 -11.13 -14.33
N GLY A 179 1.76 -10.57 -15.12
CA GLY A 179 3.17 -10.93 -15.07
C GLY A 179 3.85 -10.52 -13.75
N GLY A 180 4.68 -11.41 -13.21
CA GLY A 180 5.45 -11.16 -11.98
C GLY A 180 4.56 -10.83 -10.77
N GLY A 181 4.95 -9.84 -9.98
CA GLY A 181 4.23 -9.38 -8.77
C GLY A 181 2.97 -8.55 -9.03
N GLN A 182 2.48 -8.46 -10.27
CA GLN A 182 1.20 -7.81 -10.58
C GLN A 182 0.08 -8.85 -10.65
N GLN A 183 -1.13 -8.49 -10.24
CA GLN A 183 -2.30 -9.36 -10.25
C GLN A 183 -3.40 -8.74 -11.12
N THR A 184 -4.19 -9.58 -11.77
CA THR A 184 -5.36 -9.17 -12.58
C THR A 184 -6.66 -9.59 -11.89
N MET A 185 -7.77 -8.95 -12.24
CA MET A 185 -9.07 -9.29 -11.67
C MET A 185 -9.52 -10.71 -12.03
N SER A 186 -9.24 -11.15 -13.26
CA SER A 186 -9.56 -12.52 -13.71
C SER A 186 -8.79 -13.57 -12.92
N GLU A 187 -7.51 -13.32 -12.61
CA GLU A 187 -6.70 -14.19 -11.78
C GLU A 187 -7.26 -14.34 -10.37
N SER A 188 -7.62 -13.23 -9.71
CA SER A 188 -8.24 -13.28 -8.39
C SER A 188 -9.56 -14.07 -8.39
N TYR A 189 -10.39 -13.97 -9.44
CA TYR A 189 -11.60 -14.77 -9.54
C TYR A 189 -11.33 -16.27 -9.68
N ILE A 190 -10.29 -16.67 -10.41
CA ILE A 190 -9.86 -18.07 -10.50
C ILE A 190 -9.44 -18.57 -9.12
N VAL A 191 -8.63 -17.80 -8.38
CA VAL A 191 -8.17 -18.17 -7.03
C VAL A 191 -9.35 -18.25 -6.04
N ILE A 192 -10.34 -17.35 -6.13
CA ILE A 192 -11.57 -17.40 -5.33
C ILE A 192 -12.33 -18.70 -5.61
N LEU A 193 -12.46 -19.07 -6.89
CA LEU A 193 -13.16 -20.30 -7.28
C LEU A 193 -12.43 -21.55 -6.78
N CYS A 194 -11.11 -21.65 -6.97
CA CYS A 194 -10.31 -22.78 -6.48
C CYS A 194 -10.45 -22.96 -4.96
N ASN A 195 -10.23 -21.89 -4.19
CA ASN A 195 -10.38 -21.92 -2.73
C ASN A 195 -11.83 -22.15 -2.29
N GLY A 196 -12.80 -21.62 -3.02
CA GLY A 196 -14.23 -21.82 -2.75
C GLY A 196 -14.64 -23.28 -2.93
N VAL A 197 -14.19 -23.95 -4.00
CA VAL A 197 -14.44 -25.38 -4.21
C VAL A 197 -13.79 -26.21 -3.11
N ALA A 198 -12.56 -25.88 -2.70
CA ALA A 198 -11.89 -26.57 -1.59
C ALA A 198 -12.65 -26.40 -0.26
N ALA A 199 -13.12 -25.19 0.05
CA ALA A 199 -13.89 -24.90 1.26
C ALA A 199 -15.23 -25.65 1.28
N ILE A 200 -15.97 -25.62 0.17
CA ILE A 200 -17.24 -26.37 0.03
C ILE A 200 -16.98 -27.87 0.16
N GLY A 201 -15.92 -28.38 -0.49
CA GLY A 201 -15.50 -29.77 -0.39
C GLY A 201 -15.25 -30.22 1.06
N PHE A 202 -14.57 -29.38 1.84
CA PHE A 202 -14.30 -29.64 3.25
C PHE A 202 -15.58 -29.66 4.10
N ILE A 203 -16.51 -28.74 3.84
CA ILE A 203 -17.81 -28.71 4.51
C ILE A 203 -18.62 -29.98 4.19
N LEU A 204 -18.64 -30.42 2.93
CA LEU A 204 -19.32 -31.64 2.53
C LEU A 204 -18.73 -32.89 3.19
N MET A 205 -17.40 -32.97 3.30
CA MET A 205 -16.71 -34.05 4.02
C MET A 205 -17.13 -34.08 5.50
N MET A 206 -17.16 -32.93 6.16
CA MET A 206 -17.58 -32.82 7.57
C MET A 206 -19.06 -33.16 7.77
N LEU A 207 -19.90 -32.95 6.75
CA LEU A 207 -21.33 -33.27 6.80
C LEU A 207 -21.61 -34.75 6.51
N SER A 208 -20.71 -35.45 5.82
CA SER A 208 -20.88 -36.84 5.40
C SER A 208 -21.31 -37.82 6.50
N PRO A 209 -20.78 -37.79 7.74
CA PRO A 209 -21.18 -38.72 8.80
C PRO A 209 -22.65 -38.58 9.23
N LYS A 210 -23.28 -37.44 8.93
CA LYS A 210 -24.68 -37.15 9.27
C LYS A 210 -25.66 -37.63 8.20
N ILE A 211 -25.18 -38.02 7.02
CA ILE A 211 -26.00 -38.40 5.86
C ILE A 211 -26.02 -39.92 5.73
N LYS A 212 -27.20 -40.54 5.87
CA LYS A 212 -27.35 -42.01 5.88
C LYS A 212 -26.94 -42.71 4.57
N TRP A 213 -26.99 -42.01 3.44
CA TRP A 213 -26.76 -42.58 2.10
C TRP A 213 -25.32 -42.44 1.59
N VAL A 214 -24.44 -41.78 2.34
CA VAL A 214 -23.05 -41.53 1.94
C VAL A 214 -22.12 -42.22 2.91
N SER A 215 -21.25 -43.09 2.40
CA SER A 215 -20.18 -43.68 3.21
C SER A 215 -19.17 -42.57 3.59
N PRO A 216 -18.90 -42.34 4.89
CA PRO A 216 -17.94 -41.33 5.33
C PRO A 216 -16.56 -41.54 4.72
N THR A 217 -16.12 -42.79 4.60
CA THR A 217 -14.83 -43.15 4.01
C THR A 217 -14.72 -42.72 2.55
N VAL A 218 -15.80 -42.92 1.77
CA VAL A 218 -15.82 -42.52 0.34
C VAL A 218 -15.78 -41.00 0.21
N SER A 219 -16.51 -40.28 1.07
CA SER A 219 -16.49 -38.80 1.06
C SER A 219 -15.12 -38.24 1.43
N THR A 220 -14.45 -38.79 2.44
CA THR A 220 -13.09 -38.38 2.83
C THR A 220 -12.08 -38.65 1.72
N VAL A 221 -12.13 -39.83 1.09
CA VAL A 221 -11.23 -40.15 -0.03
C VAL A 221 -11.46 -39.22 -1.21
N LEU A 222 -12.72 -38.95 -1.56
CA LEU A 222 -13.06 -38.03 -2.63
C LEU A 222 -12.58 -36.60 -2.35
N PHE A 223 -12.74 -36.13 -1.10
CA PHE A 223 -12.20 -34.84 -0.69
C PHE A 223 -10.68 -34.78 -0.80
N LEU A 224 -9.97 -35.82 -0.33
CA LEU A 224 -8.50 -35.87 -0.40
C LEU A 224 -8.00 -35.82 -1.85
N VAL A 225 -8.62 -36.59 -2.76
CA VAL A 225 -8.26 -36.59 -4.19
C VAL A 225 -8.52 -35.21 -4.82
N MET A 226 -9.67 -34.61 -4.53
CA MET A 226 -10.02 -33.28 -5.04
C MET A 226 -9.09 -32.19 -4.47
N ALA A 227 -8.82 -32.18 -3.17
CA ALA A 227 -7.92 -31.22 -2.53
C ALA A 227 -6.49 -31.35 -3.06
N ALA A 228 -6.01 -32.59 -3.24
CA ALA A 228 -4.72 -32.88 -3.85
C ALA A 228 -4.63 -32.38 -5.30
N GLY A 229 -5.69 -32.58 -6.09
CA GLY A 229 -5.79 -32.06 -7.46
C GLY A 229 -5.83 -30.53 -7.55
N LEU A 230 -6.61 -29.88 -6.67
CA LEU A 230 -6.69 -28.42 -6.60
C LEU A 230 -5.36 -27.80 -6.19
N MET A 231 -4.70 -28.31 -5.13
CA MET A 231 -3.38 -27.83 -4.73
C MET A 231 -2.33 -28.01 -5.84
N SER A 232 -2.35 -29.14 -6.55
CA SER A 232 -1.46 -29.32 -7.70
C SER A 232 -1.74 -28.33 -8.83
N THR A 233 -3.01 -27.98 -9.05
CA THR A 233 -3.40 -26.98 -10.04
C THR A 233 -2.92 -25.58 -9.67
N GLU A 234 -3.06 -25.17 -8.41
CA GLU A 234 -2.58 -23.87 -7.94
C GLU A 234 -1.06 -23.74 -8.05
N ILE A 235 -0.31 -24.78 -7.67
CA ILE A 235 1.16 -24.80 -7.79
C ILE A 235 1.57 -24.74 -9.27
N TYR A 236 0.88 -25.47 -10.15
CA TYR A 236 1.12 -25.43 -11.59
C TYR A 236 0.90 -24.02 -12.17
N LEU A 237 -0.23 -23.39 -11.85
CA LEU A 237 -0.56 -22.04 -12.31
C LEU A 237 0.43 -21.00 -11.80
N TYR A 238 0.86 -21.12 -10.54
CA TYR A 238 1.89 -20.27 -9.97
C TYR A 238 3.23 -20.44 -10.70
N ARG A 239 3.66 -21.67 -10.96
CA ARG A 239 4.92 -21.94 -11.67
C ARG A 239 4.90 -21.39 -13.10
N GLU A 240 3.86 -21.70 -13.86
CA GLU A 240 3.82 -21.40 -15.30
C GLU A 240 3.61 -19.90 -15.58
N HIS A 241 2.79 -19.23 -14.76
CA HIS A 241 2.34 -17.88 -15.07
C HIS A 241 2.88 -16.79 -14.14
N LYS A 242 3.31 -17.13 -12.92
CA LYS A 242 3.87 -16.14 -11.97
C LYS A 242 5.37 -16.24 -11.81
N ASN A 243 5.87 -17.44 -11.57
CA ASN A 243 7.25 -17.65 -11.17
C ASN A 243 7.81 -18.91 -11.81
N GLY A 244 8.33 -18.75 -13.03
CA GLY A 244 8.98 -19.84 -13.78
C GLY A 244 10.22 -20.43 -13.09
N GLY A 245 10.76 -19.76 -12.08
CA GLY A 245 11.87 -20.26 -11.26
C GLY A 245 11.46 -21.17 -10.10
N TYR A 246 10.16 -21.42 -9.87
CA TYR A 246 9.69 -22.24 -8.75
C TYR A 246 9.99 -23.74 -9.00
N PRO A 247 10.80 -24.40 -8.14
CA PRO A 247 11.35 -25.72 -8.45
C PRO A 247 10.43 -26.90 -8.06
N PHE A 248 9.44 -26.69 -7.19
CA PHE A 248 8.64 -27.78 -6.64
C PHE A 248 7.37 -28.06 -7.45
N ARG A 249 6.98 -29.34 -7.51
CA ARG A 249 5.74 -29.83 -8.16
C ARG A 249 5.08 -30.85 -7.25
N LEU A 250 3.75 -30.91 -7.23
CA LEU A 250 3.03 -31.93 -6.48
C LEU A 250 2.74 -33.15 -7.38
N PHE A 251 1.89 -32.99 -8.39
CA PHE A 251 1.62 -34.03 -9.40
C PHE A 251 1.92 -33.58 -10.84
N PHE A 252 1.84 -32.26 -11.13
CA PHE A 252 2.15 -31.66 -12.44
C PHE A 252 2.81 -30.28 -12.30
#